data_AF-A0A6N3K441-F1
#
_entry.id   AF-A0A6N3K441-F1
#
_cell.length_a   1.000
_cell.length_b   1.000
_cell.length_c   1.000
_cell.angle_alpha   90.00
_cell.angle_beta   90.00
_cell.angle_gamma   90.00
#
_symmetry.space_group_name_H-M   'P 1'
#
loop_
_entity.id
_entity.type
_entity.pdbx_description
1 polymer ?
#
loop_
_entity_poly.entity_id
_entity_poly.type
_entity_poly.pdbx_seq_one_letter_code
_entity_poly.pdbx_strand_id
1 'polypeptide(L)'
;MSPDRPVGDLFRRFRERLSAEPEDGGAERENGSRATAAGPGVGRTDAGSHDAGLAPHPPRDAEPRRRRKGGRGGGEQLNVPPAEFTSYYGRPILKPPVWRWDIAAYLFTGGLAAGSSLLAAGGQLTGRPVLRRAGRVTALAAVGASTYFLVNDLGRPSRFHHMLRVAKVTSPMSVGTWILSVFGPAAGVAAIAEAAPLLPERGVLGLGRRLLPPAGHAAGLVAAVTAPALATYTGVLLADTAVPSWHEAYPELPAIFAGSALASGAGVGLVAAPRAQAGPARRLAVAGAAMELWGSHRVENRLGLLSEPYTQGTPGKLLRAGRALTAAGVVGALLGRRSRVLSALSGGALIAASVCTRFGIFHGGVASARDPRYTVVPQRERADRRAAEQD
;
A
#
# COMPACT_ATOMS: atom_id res chain seq x y z
N MET A 1 14.99 39.32 -17.43
CA MET A 1 14.19 40.17 -16.51
C MET A 1 12.72 39.82 -16.71
N SER A 2 11.92 39.87 -15.64
CA SER A 2 10.45 39.71 -15.62
C SER A 2 9.73 40.88 -16.32
N PRO A 3 8.38 40.91 -16.43
CA PRO A 3 7.36 39.90 -16.10
C PRO A 3 6.63 39.47 -17.41
N ASP A 4 5.35 39.08 -17.55
CA ASP A 4 4.19 38.92 -16.64
C ASP A 4 3.19 37.88 -17.19
N ARG A 5 2.18 37.45 -16.41
CA ARG A 5 0.98 36.72 -16.85
C ARG A 5 -0.24 37.09 -15.99
N PRO A 6 -1.47 37.12 -16.56
CA PRO A 6 -2.54 38.02 -16.12
C PRO A 6 -3.42 37.48 -14.97
N VAL A 7 -2.82 37.04 -13.86
CA VAL A 7 -3.59 36.57 -12.68
C VAL A 7 -4.08 37.75 -11.82
N GLY A 8 -3.34 38.87 -11.80
CA GLY A 8 -3.63 40.02 -10.95
C GLY A 8 -4.94 40.76 -11.28
N ASP A 9 -5.24 40.98 -12.56
CA ASP A 9 -6.41 41.78 -12.96
C ASP A 9 -7.75 41.08 -12.70
N LEU A 10 -7.78 39.74 -12.82
CA LEU A 10 -8.95 38.93 -12.53
C LEU A 10 -9.28 38.94 -11.02
N PHE A 11 -8.24 38.94 -10.18
CA PHE A 11 -8.38 39.08 -8.73
C PHE A 11 -8.73 40.53 -8.31
N ARG A 12 -8.22 41.53 -9.04
CA ARG A 12 -8.54 42.96 -8.79
C ARG A 12 -10.03 43.23 -9.03
N ARG A 13 -10.57 42.81 -10.18
CA ARG A 13 -12.01 42.96 -10.54
C ARG A 13 -12.95 42.19 -9.61
N PHE A 14 -12.53 41.04 -9.08
CA PHE A 14 -13.32 40.28 -8.10
C PHE A 14 -13.45 41.05 -6.77
N ARG A 15 -12.36 41.64 -6.29
CA ARG A 15 -12.34 42.47 -5.08
C ARG A 15 -13.12 43.77 -5.24
N GLU A 16 -13.02 44.43 -6.40
CA GLU A 16 -13.80 45.65 -6.71
C GLU A 16 -15.31 45.38 -6.64
N ARG A 17 -15.79 44.23 -7.16
CA ARG A 17 -17.20 43.81 -7.06
C ARG A 17 -17.68 43.52 -5.64
N LEU A 18 -16.78 43.17 -4.71
CA LEU A 18 -17.10 42.96 -3.29
C LEU A 18 -17.00 44.25 -2.47
N SER A 19 -16.48 45.34 -3.05
CA SER A 19 -16.30 46.63 -2.38
C SER A 19 -17.43 47.63 -2.70
N ALA A 20 -18.40 47.22 -3.51
CA ALA A 20 -19.50 48.05 -3.98
C ALA A 20 -20.83 47.54 -3.40
N GLU A 21 -21.08 47.79 -2.12
CA GLU A 21 -22.46 47.90 -1.64
C GLU A 21 -23.03 49.26 -2.09
N PRO A 22 -24.25 49.32 -2.65
CA PRO A 22 -24.96 50.58 -2.82
C PRO A 22 -25.60 50.98 -1.50
N GLU A 23 -25.18 52.11 -0.92
CA GLU A 23 -25.96 52.76 0.14
C GLU A 23 -27.22 53.43 -0.45
N ASP A 24 -28.36 52.88 -0.03
CA ASP A 24 -29.67 53.50 0.23
C ASP A 24 -30.46 54.21 -0.90
N GLY A 25 -31.79 54.14 -0.79
CA GLY A 25 -32.76 54.71 -1.75
C GLY A 25 -33.97 53.81 -2.01
N GLY A 26 -34.90 53.72 -1.04
CA GLY A 26 -36.01 52.75 -1.07
C GLY A 26 -37.22 53.10 -1.94
N ALA A 27 -37.99 52.05 -2.28
CA ALA A 27 -39.42 52.08 -2.59
C ALA A 27 -40.03 50.68 -2.43
N GLU A 28 -41.26 50.58 -1.91
CA GLU A 28 -41.91 49.32 -1.54
C GLU A 28 -42.37 48.46 -2.74
N ARG A 29 -42.43 47.14 -2.52
CA ARG A 29 -43.63 46.34 -2.82
C ARG A 29 -43.59 44.96 -2.15
N GLU A 30 -44.62 44.67 -1.37
CA GLU A 30 -44.86 43.36 -0.77
C GLU A 30 -45.16 42.29 -1.82
N ASN A 31 -44.72 41.04 -1.58
CA ASN A 31 -45.67 39.94 -1.48
C ASN A 31 -45.05 38.77 -0.68
N GLY A 32 -45.70 38.35 0.40
CA GLY A 32 -45.19 37.28 1.25
C GLY A 32 -45.65 35.89 0.82
N SER A 33 -44.82 34.85 1.01
CA SER A 33 -45.34 33.51 1.26
C SER A 33 -44.40 32.63 2.09
N ARG A 34 -44.97 32.21 3.22
CA ARG A 34 -44.66 31.09 4.12
C ARG A 34 -43.63 30.05 3.67
N ALA A 35 -42.72 29.72 4.60
CA ALA A 35 -42.18 28.37 4.78
C ALA A 35 -42.18 27.93 6.26
N THR A 36 -43.27 28.19 6.99
CA THR A 36 -43.58 27.43 8.22
C THR A 36 -44.14 26.07 7.84
N ALA A 37 -43.30 25.03 7.86
CA ALA A 37 -43.74 23.64 7.73
C ALA A 37 -42.84 22.70 8.54
N ALA A 38 -43.16 22.53 9.83
CA ALA A 38 -42.70 21.38 10.59
C ALA A 38 -43.45 20.13 10.08
N GLY A 39 -42.79 19.34 9.23
CA GLY A 39 -43.31 18.04 8.78
C GLY A 39 -43.03 16.93 9.82
N PRO A 40 -44.01 16.07 10.16
CA PRO A 40 -43.77 14.92 11.02
C PRO A 40 -42.93 13.88 10.25
N GLY A 41 -41.61 13.84 10.49
CA GLY A 41 -40.72 12.90 9.82
C GLY A 41 -39.23 13.22 9.84
N VAL A 42 -38.81 14.44 10.21
CA VAL A 42 -37.39 14.74 10.43
C VAL A 42 -37.02 14.39 11.87
N GLY A 43 -36.46 13.20 12.05
CA GLY A 43 -35.94 12.76 13.34
C GLY A 43 -34.78 13.67 13.80
N ARG A 44 -35.02 14.44 14.87
CA ARG A 44 -33.98 15.07 15.68
C ARG A 44 -32.97 13.99 16.13
N THR A 45 -31.76 14.01 15.59
CA THR A 45 -30.64 13.17 16.04
C THR A 45 -29.81 13.85 17.13
N ASP A 46 -30.49 14.66 17.94
CA ASP A 46 -30.03 15.36 19.13
C ASP A 46 -29.72 14.38 20.29
N ALA A 47 -30.14 13.12 20.16
CA ALA A 47 -30.06 12.05 21.15
C ALA A 47 -28.63 11.74 21.67
N GLY A 48 -27.58 12.16 20.96
CA GLY A 48 -26.20 12.04 21.44
C GLY A 48 -25.73 13.14 22.38
N SER A 49 -26.53 14.20 22.61
CA SER A 49 -26.12 15.35 23.43
C SER A 49 -26.42 15.16 24.93
N HIS A 50 -27.54 14.52 25.27
CA HIS A 50 -27.91 14.25 26.67
C HIS A 50 -27.05 13.16 27.34
N ASP A 51 -26.64 12.13 26.61
CA ASP A 51 -25.77 11.05 27.13
C ASP A 51 -24.32 11.49 27.38
N ALA A 52 -23.91 12.66 26.88
CA ALA A 52 -22.52 13.14 26.94
C ALA A 52 -22.21 14.06 28.12
N GLY A 53 -23.22 14.53 28.88
CA GLY A 53 -23.04 15.43 30.02
C GLY A 53 -22.41 16.80 29.67
N LEU A 54 -22.44 17.19 28.40
CA LEU A 54 -21.82 18.43 27.92
C LEU A 54 -22.75 19.62 28.14
N ALA A 55 -22.30 20.60 28.93
CA ALA A 55 -22.98 21.88 29.06
C ALA A 55 -23.03 22.61 27.69
N PRO A 56 -24.14 23.29 27.34
CA PRO A 56 -24.24 23.99 26.07
C PRO A 56 -23.19 25.09 25.95
N HIS A 57 -22.50 25.14 24.81
CA HIS A 57 -21.60 26.24 24.48
C HIS A 57 -22.36 27.58 24.42
N PRO A 58 -21.75 28.70 24.85
CA PRO A 58 -22.32 30.01 24.62
C PRO A 58 -22.42 30.29 23.10
N PRO A 59 -23.37 31.15 22.66
CA PRO A 59 -23.52 31.53 21.26
C PRO A 59 -22.22 32.08 20.66
N ARG A 60 -22.04 31.90 19.35
CA ARG A 60 -20.85 32.35 18.60
C ARG A 60 -20.68 33.87 18.51
N ASP A 61 -21.68 34.61 18.99
CA ASP A 61 -21.82 36.06 18.79
C ASP A 61 -21.46 36.86 20.07
N ALA A 62 -20.88 36.21 21.08
CA ALA A 62 -20.38 36.87 22.29
C ALA A 62 -19.07 37.62 21.99
N GLU A 63 -19.06 38.95 22.16
CA GLU A 63 -17.87 39.76 21.97
C GLU A 63 -16.68 39.27 22.81
N PRO A 64 -15.44 39.30 22.27
CA PRO A 64 -14.24 38.91 23.00
C PRO A 64 -13.97 39.89 24.15
N ARG A 65 -14.38 39.51 25.37
CA ARG A 65 -14.12 40.26 26.61
C ARG A 65 -12.66 40.68 26.70
N ARG A 66 -12.39 41.98 26.55
CA ARG A 66 -11.04 42.58 26.67
C ARG A 66 -10.38 42.13 27.98
N ARG A 67 -9.29 41.35 27.87
CA ARG A 67 -8.44 40.96 29.00
C ARG A 67 -7.85 42.22 29.65
N ARG A 68 -8.39 42.62 30.81
CA ARG A 68 -7.91 43.76 31.59
C ARG A 68 -6.54 43.39 32.16
N LYS A 69 -5.47 44.03 31.65
CA LYS A 69 -4.07 43.78 32.06
C LYS A 69 -3.86 44.36 33.46
N GLY A 70 -4.02 43.54 34.49
CA GLY A 70 -3.99 43.97 35.90
C GLY A 70 -2.97 43.22 36.73
N GLY A 71 -2.10 43.98 37.42
CA GLY A 71 -1.57 43.66 38.75
C GLY A 71 -0.56 42.52 38.89
N ARG A 72 0.65 42.84 39.36
CA ARG A 72 1.51 41.88 40.07
C ARG A 72 0.81 41.42 41.35
N GLY A 73 0.71 40.11 41.58
CA GLY A 73 0.21 39.52 42.81
C GLY A 73 0.30 38.00 42.73
N GLY A 74 0.83 37.34 43.76
CA GLY A 74 1.08 35.90 43.75
C GLY A 74 -0.20 35.07 43.81
N GLY A 75 -0.74 34.70 42.65
CA GLY A 75 -1.61 33.54 42.51
C GLY A 75 -0.76 32.32 42.18
N GLU A 76 -1.08 31.18 42.79
CA GLU A 76 -0.47 29.90 42.43
C GLU A 76 -0.58 29.70 40.92
N GLN A 77 0.54 29.34 40.27
CA GLN A 77 0.47 28.85 38.90
C GLN A 77 -0.31 27.54 38.97
N LEU A 78 -1.59 27.59 38.59
CA LEU A 78 -2.39 26.42 38.26
C LEU A 78 -1.66 25.70 37.13
N ASN A 79 -0.77 24.80 37.53
CA ASN A 79 0.04 23.95 36.67
C ASN A 79 -0.86 22.84 36.13
N VAL A 80 -1.87 23.24 35.36
CA VAL A 80 -2.71 22.34 34.59
C VAL A 80 -1.76 21.55 33.69
N PRO A 81 -1.67 20.22 33.83
CA PRO A 81 -0.78 19.44 33.00
C PRO A 81 -1.06 19.71 31.53
N PRO A 82 -0.04 19.89 30.68
CA PRO A 82 -0.24 20.19 29.27
C PRO A 82 -1.11 19.09 28.65
N ALA A 83 -2.25 19.48 28.08
CA ALA A 83 -3.26 18.53 27.64
C ALA A 83 -2.75 17.61 26.51
N GLU A 84 -2.76 16.30 26.76
CA GLU A 84 -2.36 15.27 25.79
C GLU A 84 -3.43 15.10 24.70
N PHE A 85 -3.39 15.97 23.68
CA PHE A 85 -4.32 15.94 22.55
C PHE A 85 -4.06 14.74 21.62
N THR A 86 -4.59 13.58 21.98
CA THR A 86 -4.53 12.35 21.16
C THR A 86 -5.56 12.36 20.02
N SER A 87 -6.75 12.94 20.22
CA SER A 87 -7.80 13.12 19.21
C SER A 87 -8.89 14.07 19.72
N TYR A 88 -9.66 14.67 18.79
CA TYR A 88 -10.81 15.53 19.12
C TYR A 88 -11.96 14.77 19.82
N TYR A 89 -12.12 13.45 19.57
CA TYR A 89 -13.10 12.58 20.23
C TYR A 89 -12.69 11.09 20.31
N GLY A 90 -11.39 10.78 20.27
CA GLY A 90 -10.89 9.39 20.15
C GLY A 90 -11.25 8.69 18.83
N ARG A 91 -11.94 9.37 17.90
CA ARG A 91 -12.35 8.82 16.60
C ARG A 91 -11.22 8.89 15.57
N PRO A 92 -11.14 7.95 14.60
CA PRO A 92 -10.21 8.04 13.49
C PRO A 92 -10.40 9.34 12.70
N ILE A 93 -9.30 10.02 12.39
CA ILE A 93 -9.31 11.22 11.51
C ILE A 93 -9.39 10.80 10.05
N LEU A 94 -8.70 9.72 9.69
CA LEU A 94 -8.74 9.12 8.36
C LEU A 94 -9.88 8.11 8.28
N LYS A 95 -10.51 8.00 7.11
CA LYS A 95 -11.36 6.84 6.82
C LYS A 95 -10.44 5.62 6.74
N PRO A 96 -10.63 4.57 7.57
CA PRO A 96 -9.79 3.39 7.51
C PRO A 96 -9.94 2.69 6.16
N PRO A 97 -8.89 2.04 5.63
CA PRO A 97 -8.99 1.27 4.40
C PRO A 97 -10.10 0.22 4.49
N VAL A 98 -11.00 0.22 3.50
CA VAL A 98 -12.11 -0.76 3.39
C VAL A 98 -11.68 -2.07 2.71
N TRP A 99 -10.40 -2.19 2.37
CA TRP A 99 -9.80 -3.35 1.73
C TRP A 99 -9.95 -4.61 2.58
N ARG A 100 -10.34 -5.71 1.92
CA ARG A 100 -10.42 -7.03 2.55
C ARG A 100 -9.04 -7.72 2.56
N TRP A 101 -8.99 -8.89 3.19
CA TRP A 101 -7.81 -9.76 3.18
C TRP A 101 -7.38 -10.14 1.76
N ASP A 102 -8.30 -10.10 0.78
CA ASP A 102 -8.05 -10.21 -0.65
C ASP A 102 -6.87 -9.33 -1.10
N ILE A 103 -6.79 -8.08 -0.64
CA ILE A 103 -5.67 -7.20 -1.00
C ILE A 103 -4.35 -7.75 -0.45
N ALA A 104 -4.28 -8.19 0.82
CA ALA A 104 -3.07 -8.82 1.37
C ALA A 104 -2.67 -10.10 0.60
N ALA A 105 -3.64 -10.89 0.14
CA ALA A 105 -3.41 -12.06 -0.72
C ALA A 105 -2.92 -11.67 -2.12
N TYR A 106 -3.46 -10.60 -2.72
CA TYR A 106 -3.00 -9.99 -3.98
C TYR A 106 -1.55 -9.48 -3.86
N LEU A 107 -1.21 -8.79 -2.75
CA LEU A 107 0.14 -8.30 -2.46
C LEU A 107 1.17 -9.45 -2.41
N PHE A 108 0.81 -10.56 -1.77
CA PHE A 108 1.64 -11.77 -1.72
C PHE A 108 1.74 -12.45 -3.09
N THR A 109 0.62 -12.74 -3.74
CA THR A 109 0.59 -13.49 -5.00
C THR A 109 1.24 -12.72 -6.16
N GLY A 110 1.11 -11.40 -6.20
CA GLY A 110 1.86 -10.55 -7.16
C GLY A 110 3.37 -10.60 -6.93
N GLY A 111 3.81 -10.57 -5.66
CA GLY A 111 5.22 -10.73 -5.30
C GLY A 111 5.77 -12.12 -5.66
N LEU A 112 5.02 -13.18 -5.34
CA LEU A 112 5.34 -14.56 -5.70
C LEU A 112 5.45 -14.72 -7.23
N ALA A 113 4.54 -14.11 -8.00
CA ALA A 113 4.59 -14.14 -9.45
C ALA A 113 5.86 -13.47 -10.00
N ALA A 114 6.18 -12.26 -9.51
CA ALA A 114 7.39 -11.54 -9.89
C ALA A 114 8.67 -12.34 -9.60
N GLY A 115 8.83 -12.83 -8.37
CA GLY A 115 9.99 -13.63 -7.96
C GLY A 115 10.13 -14.93 -8.74
N SER A 116 9.02 -15.60 -9.02
CA SER A 116 8.99 -16.83 -9.82
C SER A 116 9.39 -16.59 -11.28
N SER A 117 8.99 -15.46 -11.87
CA SER A 117 9.41 -15.06 -13.23
C SER A 117 10.90 -14.72 -13.31
N LEU A 118 11.45 -13.99 -12.34
CA LEU A 118 12.90 -13.72 -12.26
C LEU A 118 13.71 -15.02 -12.13
N LEU A 119 13.27 -15.93 -11.26
CA LEU A 119 13.89 -17.25 -11.12
C LEU A 119 13.76 -18.08 -12.40
N ALA A 120 12.63 -18.01 -13.11
CA ALA A 120 12.42 -18.72 -14.35
C ALA A 120 13.32 -18.22 -15.49
N ALA A 121 13.49 -16.92 -15.63
CA ALA A 121 14.41 -16.32 -16.61
C ALA A 121 15.87 -16.68 -16.28
N GLY A 122 16.27 -16.62 -15.01
CA GLY A 122 17.57 -17.15 -14.58
C GLY A 122 17.73 -18.65 -14.88
N GLY A 123 16.65 -19.43 -14.75
CA GLY A 123 16.61 -20.83 -15.15
C GLY A 123 16.78 -21.04 -16.66
N GLN A 124 16.13 -20.21 -17.48
CA GLN A 124 16.23 -20.21 -18.94
C GLN A 124 17.65 -19.86 -19.41
N LEU A 125 18.17 -18.71 -18.98
CA LEU A 125 19.48 -18.19 -19.38
C LEU A 125 20.66 -19.07 -18.94
N THR A 126 20.45 -19.95 -17.96
CA THR A 126 21.52 -20.79 -17.40
C THR A 126 21.29 -22.30 -17.57
N GLY A 127 20.41 -22.70 -18.50
CA GLY A 127 20.21 -24.11 -18.88
C GLY A 127 19.60 -25.00 -17.78
N ARG A 128 18.75 -24.44 -16.91
CA ARG A 128 18.11 -25.13 -15.78
C ARG A 128 16.59 -25.29 -16.02
N PRO A 129 16.17 -26.29 -16.82
CA PRO A 129 14.79 -26.40 -17.30
C PRO A 129 13.76 -26.63 -16.18
N VAL A 130 14.11 -27.28 -15.07
CA VAL A 130 13.17 -27.50 -13.97
C VAL A 130 12.89 -26.20 -13.22
N LEU A 131 13.92 -25.36 -12.99
CA LEU A 131 13.73 -24.01 -12.46
C LEU A 131 12.89 -23.14 -13.41
N ARG A 132 13.19 -23.18 -14.72
CA ARG A 132 12.44 -22.45 -15.75
C ARG A 132 10.95 -22.81 -15.71
N ARG A 133 10.63 -24.11 -15.80
CA ARG A 133 9.26 -24.61 -15.81
C ARG A 133 8.52 -24.33 -14.52
N ALA A 134 9.12 -24.60 -13.37
CA ALA A 134 8.51 -24.34 -12.07
C ALA A 134 8.19 -22.85 -11.89
N GLY A 135 9.17 -21.96 -12.13
CA GLY A 135 8.96 -20.52 -11.98
C GLY A 135 7.90 -19.96 -12.94
N ARG A 136 7.83 -20.44 -14.20
CA ARG A 136 6.78 -20.04 -15.15
C ARG A 136 5.38 -20.50 -14.72
N VAL A 137 5.22 -21.77 -14.36
CA VAL A 137 3.93 -22.32 -13.94
C VAL A 137 3.46 -21.63 -12.66
N THR A 138 4.34 -21.43 -11.68
CA THR A 138 4.00 -20.67 -10.47
C THR A 138 3.73 -19.20 -10.76
N ALA A 139 4.44 -18.55 -11.69
CA ALA A 139 4.15 -17.17 -12.08
C ALA A 139 2.76 -17.02 -12.71
N LEU A 140 2.35 -17.94 -13.60
CA LEU A 140 1.00 -17.95 -14.16
C LEU A 140 -0.06 -18.20 -13.08
N ALA A 141 0.12 -19.21 -12.23
CA ALA A 141 -0.83 -19.49 -11.15
C ALA A 141 -0.96 -18.31 -10.17
N ALA A 142 0.17 -17.71 -9.79
CA ALA A 142 0.21 -16.60 -8.84
C ALA A 142 -0.32 -15.29 -9.45
N VAL A 143 -0.06 -14.96 -10.73
CA VAL A 143 -0.68 -13.79 -11.36
C VAL A 143 -2.18 -13.99 -11.60
N GLY A 144 -2.61 -15.21 -11.91
CA GLY A 144 -4.04 -15.55 -11.98
C GLY A 144 -4.76 -15.32 -10.64
N ALA A 145 -4.19 -15.82 -9.54
CA ALA A 145 -4.70 -15.57 -8.20
C ALA A 145 -4.65 -14.08 -7.82
N SER A 146 -3.56 -13.38 -8.15
CA SER A 146 -3.38 -11.94 -7.91
C SER A 146 -4.47 -11.11 -8.62
N THR A 147 -4.74 -11.41 -9.90
CA THR A 147 -5.83 -10.79 -10.66
C THR A 147 -7.20 -11.12 -10.07
N TYR A 148 -7.44 -12.37 -9.66
CA TYR A 148 -8.69 -12.77 -9.01
C TYR A 148 -8.95 -11.96 -7.73
N PHE A 149 -8.00 -11.92 -6.79
CA PHE A 149 -8.16 -11.19 -5.54
C PHE A 149 -8.34 -9.68 -5.77
N LEU A 150 -7.59 -9.10 -6.70
CA LEU A 150 -7.72 -7.68 -7.05
C LEU A 150 -9.10 -7.35 -7.62
N VAL A 151 -9.66 -8.21 -8.49
CA VAL A 151 -10.99 -8.03 -9.08
C VAL A 151 -12.10 -8.34 -8.08
N ASN A 152 -11.89 -9.26 -7.14
CA ASN A 152 -12.85 -9.62 -6.09
C ASN A 152 -13.01 -8.53 -5.01
N ASP A 153 -11.93 -7.81 -4.68
CA ASP A 153 -12.00 -6.70 -3.72
C ASP A 153 -12.81 -5.50 -4.25
N LEU A 154 -12.85 -5.30 -5.58
CA LEU A 154 -13.62 -4.23 -6.23
C LEU A 154 -15.10 -4.27 -5.82
N GLY A 155 -15.66 -3.12 -5.44
CA GLY A 155 -17.09 -2.99 -5.12
C GLY A 155 -18.05 -3.27 -6.30
N ARG A 156 -17.55 -3.31 -7.54
CA ARG A 156 -18.29 -3.77 -8.74
C ARG A 156 -17.34 -4.53 -9.69
N PRO A 157 -17.11 -5.84 -9.49
CA PRO A 157 -16.10 -6.62 -10.24
C PRO A 157 -16.27 -6.59 -11.76
N SER A 158 -17.52 -6.57 -12.27
CA SER A 158 -17.81 -6.49 -13.72
C SER A 158 -17.25 -5.23 -14.42
N ARG A 159 -16.90 -4.19 -13.65
CA ARG A 159 -16.34 -2.94 -14.15
C ARG A 159 -14.81 -2.89 -14.15
N PHE A 160 -14.10 -3.98 -13.81
CA PHE A 160 -12.63 -4.02 -13.77
C PHE A 160 -11.98 -3.49 -15.07
N HIS A 161 -12.60 -3.80 -16.22
CA HIS A 161 -12.13 -3.41 -17.55
C HIS A 161 -12.12 -1.89 -17.79
N HIS A 162 -12.75 -1.07 -16.92
CA HIS A 162 -12.61 0.38 -16.95
C HIS A 162 -11.20 0.85 -16.53
N MET A 163 -10.51 0.09 -15.65
CA MET A 163 -9.15 0.40 -15.21
C MET A 163 -8.14 0.32 -16.36
N LEU A 164 -8.40 -0.55 -17.34
CA LEU A 164 -7.59 -0.74 -18.55
C LEU A 164 -7.70 0.43 -19.56
N ARG A 165 -8.56 1.42 -19.31
CA ARG A 165 -8.81 2.54 -20.25
C ARG A 165 -7.99 3.80 -19.94
N VAL A 166 -7.33 3.87 -18.78
CA VAL A 166 -6.69 5.10 -18.30
C VAL A 166 -5.23 4.85 -17.96
N ALA A 167 -4.33 5.63 -18.58
CA ALA A 167 -2.91 5.70 -18.25
C ALA A 167 -2.63 7.00 -17.49
N LYS A 168 -2.56 6.94 -16.16
CA LYS A 168 -2.22 8.06 -15.28
C LYS A 168 -0.95 7.74 -14.50
N VAL A 169 0.20 8.20 -15.01
CA VAL A 169 1.53 7.91 -14.45
C VAL A 169 1.66 8.37 -12.99
N THR A 170 0.98 9.45 -12.60
CA THR A 170 0.94 9.95 -11.21
C THR A 170 0.01 9.16 -10.28
N SER A 171 -0.40 7.94 -10.65
CA SER A 171 -1.24 7.07 -9.83
C SER A 171 -0.68 5.66 -9.80
N PRO A 172 -0.15 5.19 -8.66
CA PRO A 172 0.38 3.83 -8.52
C PRO A 172 -0.62 2.74 -8.89
N MET A 173 -1.93 2.98 -8.74
CA MET A 173 -2.98 2.04 -9.17
C MET A 173 -3.12 1.94 -10.69
N SER A 174 -3.05 3.06 -11.41
CA SER A 174 -3.08 3.03 -12.89
C SER A 174 -1.79 2.39 -13.42
N VAL A 175 -0.62 2.79 -12.91
CA VAL A 175 0.67 2.19 -13.26
C VAL A 175 0.66 0.68 -12.98
N GLY A 176 0.15 0.25 -11.83
CA GLY A 176 -0.02 -1.16 -11.47
C GLY A 176 -0.89 -1.97 -12.44
N THR A 177 -1.96 -1.36 -12.94
CA THR A 177 -2.83 -1.97 -13.96
C THR A 177 -2.06 -2.23 -15.26
N TRP A 178 -1.24 -1.29 -15.72
CA TRP A 178 -0.43 -1.44 -16.92
C TRP A 178 0.73 -2.44 -16.73
N ILE A 179 1.36 -2.47 -15.55
CA ILE A 179 2.35 -3.48 -15.18
C ILE A 179 1.74 -4.89 -15.26
N LEU A 180 0.54 -5.10 -14.69
CA LEU A 180 -0.18 -6.37 -14.77
C LEU A 180 -0.59 -6.72 -16.21
N SER A 181 -1.00 -5.72 -17.00
CA SER A 181 -1.41 -5.91 -18.40
C SER A 181 -0.27 -6.35 -19.31
N VAL A 182 0.98 -5.98 -19.01
CA VAL A 182 2.18 -6.47 -19.72
C VAL A 182 2.65 -7.80 -19.13
N PHE A 183 2.77 -7.89 -17.80
CA PHE A 183 3.34 -9.06 -17.12
C PHE A 183 2.45 -10.30 -17.27
N GLY A 184 1.14 -10.17 -17.11
CA GLY A 184 0.20 -11.29 -17.09
C GLY A 184 0.21 -12.11 -18.38
N PRO A 185 -0.02 -11.49 -19.56
CA PRO A 185 0.07 -12.18 -20.85
C PRO A 185 1.47 -12.75 -21.12
N ALA A 186 2.54 -12.01 -20.77
CA ALA A 186 3.90 -12.48 -20.95
C ALA A 186 4.22 -13.74 -20.12
N ALA A 187 3.81 -13.75 -18.84
CA ALA A 187 3.93 -14.92 -17.97
C ALA A 187 3.05 -16.09 -18.45
N GLY A 188 1.84 -15.80 -18.95
CA GLY A 188 0.93 -16.79 -19.52
C GLY A 188 1.51 -17.49 -20.75
N VAL A 189 1.97 -16.74 -21.75
CA VAL A 189 2.62 -17.29 -22.95
C VAL A 189 3.87 -18.09 -22.57
N ALA A 190 4.68 -17.58 -21.64
CA ALA A 190 5.88 -18.27 -21.16
C ALA A 190 5.56 -19.62 -20.50
N ALA A 191 4.48 -19.71 -19.71
CA ALA A 191 4.04 -20.93 -19.04
C ALA A 191 3.34 -21.92 -19.98
N ILE A 192 2.46 -21.45 -20.86
CA ILE A 192 1.79 -22.29 -21.88
C ILE A 192 2.82 -22.93 -22.81
N ALA A 193 3.91 -22.23 -23.15
CA ALA A 193 5.00 -22.78 -23.95
C ALA A 193 5.72 -23.99 -23.30
N GLU A 194 5.64 -24.19 -21.98
CA GLU A 194 6.17 -25.41 -21.33
C GLU A 194 5.34 -26.66 -21.68
N ALA A 195 4.11 -26.50 -22.19
CA ALA A 195 3.26 -27.59 -22.68
C ALA A 195 3.49 -27.93 -24.16
N ALA A 196 4.31 -27.16 -24.90
CA ALA A 196 4.59 -27.41 -26.32
C ALA A 196 5.06 -28.84 -26.66
N PRO A 197 5.83 -29.56 -25.82
CA PRO A 197 6.19 -30.96 -26.07
C PRO A 197 5.01 -31.94 -26.06
N LEU A 198 3.87 -31.57 -25.46
CA LEU A 198 2.64 -32.38 -25.41
C LEU A 198 1.80 -32.27 -26.70
N LEU A 199 2.15 -31.36 -27.60
CA LEU A 199 1.41 -31.16 -28.84
C LEU A 199 1.81 -32.18 -29.94
N PRO A 200 0.86 -32.58 -30.82
CA PRO A 200 1.15 -33.41 -31.99
C PRO A 200 2.23 -32.81 -32.90
N GLU A 201 2.92 -33.68 -33.65
CA GLU A 201 4.03 -33.26 -34.54
C GLU A 201 3.57 -32.75 -35.92
N ARG A 202 2.33 -33.06 -36.31
CA ARG A 202 1.76 -32.74 -37.64
C ARG A 202 0.48 -31.91 -37.49
N GLY A 203 0.11 -31.20 -38.55
CA GLY A 203 -1.06 -30.31 -38.59
C GLY A 203 -0.86 -28.97 -37.88
N VAL A 204 -1.94 -28.21 -37.69
CA VAL A 204 -1.92 -26.86 -37.10
C VAL A 204 -1.36 -26.82 -35.66
N LEU A 205 -1.55 -27.89 -34.88
CA LEU A 205 -0.96 -28.03 -33.55
C LEU A 205 0.57 -28.27 -33.60
N GLY A 206 1.07 -28.87 -34.69
CA GLY A 206 2.50 -29.03 -34.96
C GLY A 206 3.21 -27.72 -35.28
N LEU A 207 2.53 -26.75 -35.90
CA LEU A 207 3.02 -25.36 -35.98
C LEU A 207 3.13 -24.75 -34.58
N GLY A 208 2.13 -24.96 -33.73
CA GLY A 208 2.16 -24.59 -32.31
C GLY A 208 3.39 -25.16 -31.58
N ARG A 209 3.68 -26.45 -31.74
CA ARG A 209 4.86 -27.12 -31.15
C ARG A 209 6.20 -26.48 -31.57
N ARG A 210 6.30 -25.92 -32.77
CA ARG A 210 7.50 -25.23 -33.28
C ARG A 210 7.60 -23.76 -32.83
N LEU A 211 6.47 -23.04 -32.80
CA LEU A 211 6.43 -21.59 -32.55
C LEU A 211 6.30 -21.22 -31.05
N LEU A 212 5.66 -22.08 -30.24
CA LEU A 212 5.50 -21.83 -28.80
C LEU A 212 6.84 -21.72 -28.03
N PRO A 213 7.86 -22.58 -28.25
CA PRO A 213 9.12 -22.47 -27.51
C PRO A 213 9.83 -21.11 -27.65
N PRO A 214 10.13 -20.57 -28.86
CA PRO A 214 10.78 -19.28 -28.99
C PRO A 214 9.90 -18.12 -28.50
N ALA A 215 8.60 -18.14 -28.80
CA ALA A 215 7.66 -17.14 -28.29
C ALA A 215 7.62 -17.13 -26.74
N GLY A 216 7.57 -18.31 -26.13
CA GLY A 216 7.62 -18.47 -24.68
C GLY A 216 8.96 -18.07 -24.07
N HIS A 217 10.09 -18.24 -24.77
CA HIS A 217 11.40 -17.76 -24.34
C HIS A 217 11.47 -16.23 -24.32
N ALA A 218 10.98 -15.57 -25.36
CA ALA A 218 10.89 -14.11 -25.40
C ALA A 218 9.91 -13.57 -24.35
N ALA A 219 8.70 -14.12 -24.27
CA ALA A 219 7.68 -13.73 -23.30
C ALA A 219 8.14 -13.93 -21.85
N GLY A 220 8.92 -14.99 -21.57
CA GLY A 220 9.51 -15.23 -20.25
C GLY A 220 10.53 -14.16 -19.84
N LEU A 221 11.27 -13.61 -20.81
CA LEU A 221 12.18 -12.48 -20.57
C LEU A 221 11.42 -11.17 -20.38
N VAL A 222 10.36 -10.90 -21.17
CA VAL A 222 9.48 -9.74 -20.97
C VAL A 222 8.87 -9.76 -19.56
N ALA A 223 8.31 -10.90 -19.14
CA ALA A 223 7.78 -11.06 -17.79
C ALA A 223 8.85 -10.81 -16.70
N ALA A 224 10.09 -11.26 -16.92
CA ALA A 224 11.19 -11.03 -15.98
C ALA A 224 11.70 -9.58 -15.96
N VAL A 225 11.67 -8.85 -17.08
CA VAL A 225 11.97 -7.41 -17.13
C VAL A 225 10.87 -6.58 -16.45
N THR A 226 9.61 -6.99 -16.55
CA THR A 226 8.48 -6.34 -15.86
C THR A 226 8.38 -6.74 -14.37
N ALA A 227 8.97 -7.87 -13.97
CA ALA A 227 8.86 -8.40 -12.61
C ALA A 227 9.36 -7.47 -11.49
N PRO A 228 10.49 -6.73 -11.59
CA PRO A 228 10.90 -5.78 -10.56
C PRO A 228 9.86 -4.68 -10.32
N ALA A 229 9.20 -4.20 -11.39
CA ALA A 229 8.10 -3.24 -11.27
C ALA A 229 6.92 -3.89 -10.54
N LEU A 230 6.50 -5.11 -10.92
CA LEU A 230 5.44 -5.87 -10.25
C LEU A 230 5.74 -6.16 -8.76
N ALA A 231 7.00 -6.44 -8.42
CA ALA A 231 7.42 -6.70 -7.05
C ALA A 231 7.35 -5.46 -6.14
N THR A 232 7.60 -4.27 -6.68
CA THR A 232 7.81 -3.02 -5.93
C THR A 232 6.63 -2.06 -5.94
N TYR A 233 5.87 -1.95 -7.04
CA TYR A 233 4.81 -0.93 -7.19
C TYR A 233 3.73 -1.00 -6.11
N THR A 234 3.47 -2.19 -5.56
CA THR A 234 2.50 -2.35 -4.48
C THR A 234 3.00 -1.78 -3.15
N GLY A 235 4.32 -1.73 -2.94
CA GLY A 235 4.93 -1.05 -1.79
C GLY A 235 4.86 0.47 -1.96
N VAL A 236 5.06 0.96 -3.19
CA VAL A 236 4.84 2.37 -3.56
C VAL A 236 3.37 2.76 -3.36
N LEU A 237 2.44 1.92 -3.80
CA LEU A 237 0.99 2.13 -3.66
C LEU A 237 0.57 2.31 -2.21
N LEU A 238 1.10 1.52 -1.28
CA LEU A 238 0.84 1.70 0.16
C LEU A 238 1.46 3.00 0.69
N ALA A 239 2.72 3.28 0.33
CA ALA A 239 3.44 4.48 0.74
C ALA A 239 2.83 5.80 0.21
N ASP A 240 2.18 5.76 -0.95
CA ASP A 240 1.49 6.90 -1.58
C ASP A 240 0.09 7.18 -0.97
N THR A 241 -0.28 6.48 0.11
CA THR A 241 -1.52 6.75 0.86
C THR A 241 -1.29 7.72 2.01
N ALA A 242 -2.39 8.29 2.55
CA ALA A 242 -2.35 9.06 3.80
C ALA A 242 -2.27 8.20 5.08
N VAL A 243 -2.19 6.87 4.98
CA VAL A 243 -2.20 5.96 6.15
C VAL A 243 -0.85 6.08 6.89
N PRO A 244 -0.81 6.48 8.17
CA PRO A 244 0.42 7.00 8.78
C PRO A 244 1.62 6.05 8.72
N SER A 245 1.46 4.80 9.15
CA SER A 245 2.57 3.84 9.16
C SER A 245 2.97 3.39 7.76
N TRP A 246 2.05 3.32 6.79
CA TRP A 246 2.41 3.00 5.40
C TRP A 246 3.18 4.15 4.75
N HIS A 247 2.71 5.39 4.93
CA HIS A 247 3.30 6.58 4.34
C HIS A 247 4.73 6.82 4.84
N GLU A 248 4.89 6.88 6.16
CA GLU A 248 6.19 7.18 6.78
C GLU A 248 7.22 6.05 6.53
N ALA A 249 6.77 4.82 6.23
CA ALA A 249 7.64 3.71 5.84
C ALA A 249 8.23 3.83 4.41
N TYR A 250 7.92 4.89 3.65
CA TYR A 250 8.68 5.28 2.47
C TYR A 250 10.15 5.62 2.84
N PRO A 251 11.19 5.25 2.06
CA PRO A 251 11.18 4.45 0.84
C PRO A 251 11.39 2.94 1.07
N GLU A 252 11.30 2.46 2.32
CA GLU A 252 11.70 1.10 2.69
C GLU A 252 10.66 0.04 2.25
N LEU A 253 9.36 0.40 2.17
CA LEU A 253 8.29 -0.54 1.75
C LEU A 253 8.54 -1.20 0.38
N PRO A 254 8.85 -0.48 -0.70
CA PRO A 254 9.29 -1.06 -1.97
C PRO A 254 10.45 -2.06 -1.83
N ALA A 255 11.46 -1.76 -0.98
CA ALA A 255 12.60 -2.65 -0.77
C ALA A 255 12.20 -3.93 -0.03
N ILE A 256 11.39 -3.82 1.04
CA ILE A 256 10.84 -4.99 1.76
C ILE A 256 10.03 -5.87 0.80
N PHE A 257 9.21 -5.25 -0.06
CA PHE A 257 8.39 -5.97 -1.03
C PHE A 257 9.23 -6.61 -2.14
N ALA A 258 10.28 -5.97 -2.62
CA ALA A 258 11.25 -6.62 -3.52
C ALA A 258 11.91 -7.83 -2.82
N GLY A 259 12.41 -7.66 -1.60
CA GLY A 259 13.02 -8.71 -0.80
C GLY A 259 12.13 -9.94 -0.63
N SER A 260 10.88 -9.74 -0.21
CA SER A 260 9.92 -10.84 0.00
C SER A 260 9.51 -11.52 -1.32
N ALA A 261 9.46 -10.79 -2.43
CA ALA A 261 9.23 -11.35 -3.77
C ALA A 261 10.39 -12.26 -4.19
N LEU A 262 11.64 -11.81 -4.01
CA LEU A 262 12.84 -12.63 -4.27
C LEU A 262 12.89 -13.87 -3.37
N ALA A 263 12.58 -13.73 -2.07
CA ALA A 263 12.57 -14.83 -1.11
C ALA A 263 11.49 -15.89 -1.44
N SER A 264 10.26 -15.47 -1.74
CA SER A 264 9.18 -16.40 -2.11
C SER A 264 9.44 -17.08 -3.46
N GLY A 265 9.91 -16.33 -4.47
CA GLY A 265 10.37 -16.91 -5.75
C GLY A 265 11.51 -17.92 -5.56
N ALA A 266 12.50 -17.60 -4.71
CA ALA A 266 13.54 -18.54 -4.33
C ALA A 266 12.98 -19.81 -3.66
N GLY A 267 11.96 -19.65 -2.82
CA GLY A 267 11.26 -20.75 -2.18
C GLY A 267 10.63 -21.73 -3.17
N VAL A 268 10.01 -21.23 -4.25
CA VAL A 268 9.52 -22.07 -5.36
C VAL A 268 10.65 -22.89 -5.98
N GLY A 269 11.81 -22.26 -6.21
CA GLY A 269 12.98 -22.96 -6.75
C GLY A 269 13.53 -24.05 -5.82
N LEU A 270 13.53 -23.79 -4.51
CA LEU A 270 13.98 -24.74 -3.50
C LEU A 270 12.99 -25.89 -3.29
N VAL A 271 11.68 -25.64 -3.42
CA VAL A 271 10.63 -26.67 -3.42
C VAL A 271 10.68 -27.52 -4.69
N ALA A 272 10.82 -26.91 -5.88
CA ALA A 272 10.62 -27.63 -7.14
C ALA A 272 11.89 -28.22 -7.79
N ALA A 273 13.05 -27.54 -7.72
CA ALA A 273 14.20 -27.94 -8.52
C ALA A 273 15.14 -28.98 -7.86
N PRO A 274 15.75 -29.89 -8.63
CA PRO A 274 16.80 -30.79 -8.14
C PRO A 274 17.98 -30.04 -7.50
N ARG A 275 18.68 -30.69 -6.56
CA ARG A 275 19.77 -30.08 -5.77
C ARG A 275 20.84 -29.40 -6.64
N ALA A 276 21.15 -30.01 -7.80
CA ALA A 276 22.09 -29.51 -8.82
C ALA A 276 21.62 -28.23 -9.53
N GLN A 277 20.31 -28.05 -9.73
CA GLN A 277 19.76 -26.84 -10.34
C GLN A 277 19.49 -25.74 -9.31
N ALA A 278 19.24 -26.06 -8.04
CA ALA A 278 18.85 -25.11 -6.98
C ALA A 278 19.90 -24.03 -6.57
N GLY A 279 21.05 -23.93 -7.25
CA GLY A 279 22.08 -22.93 -6.97
C GLY A 279 21.60 -21.47 -7.04
N PRO A 280 20.97 -21.02 -8.15
CA PRO A 280 20.42 -19.67 -8.27
C PRO A 280 19.34 -19.37 -7.24
N ALA A 281 18.46 -20.33 -6.93
CA ALA A 281 17.43 -20.17 -5.91
C ALA A 281 18.03 -19.85 -4.53
N ARG A 282 19.13 -20.50 -4.12
CA ARG A 282 19.81 -20.18 -2.85
C ARG A 282 20.38 -18.75 -2.82
N ARG A 283 20.96 -18.29 -3.93
CA ARG A 283 21.46 -16.90 -4.05
C ARG A 283 20.32 -15.89 -3.96
N LEU A 284 19.19 -16.19 -4.62
CA LEU A 284 17.98 -15.37 -4.61
C LEU A 284 17.35 -15.31 -3.21
N ALA A 285 17.36 -16.41 -2.46
CA ALA A 285 16.91 -16.46 -1.07
C ALA A 285 17.75 -15.54 -0.16
N VAL A 286 19.08 -15.62 -0.25
CA VAL A 286 19.99 -14.75 0.52
C VAL A 286 19.78 -13.27 0.16
N ALA A 287 19.72 -12.93 -1.13
CA ALA A 287 19.51 -11.56 -1.58
C ALA A 287 18.14 -11.00 -1.15
N GLY A 288 17.09 -11.81 -1.29
CA GLY A 288 15.73 -11.45 -0.87
C GLY A 288 15.63 -11.22 0.63
N ALA A 289 16.15 -12.14 1.43
CA ALA A 289 16.18 -12.03 2.89
C ALA A 289 17.01 -10.85 3.37
N ALA A 290 18.19 -10.60 2.79
CA ALA A 290 19.02 -9.46 3.15
C ALA A 290 18.26 -8.14 2.93
N MET A 291 17.60 -7.99 1.79
CA MET A 291 16.79 -6.81 1.46
C MET A 291 15.54 -6.67 2.34
N GLU A 292 14.82 -7.77 2.59
CA GLU A 292 13.60 -7.80 3.41
C GLU A 292 13.90 -7.50 4.88
N LEU A 293 14.94 -8.12 5.45
CA LEU A 293 15.34 -7.94 6.84
C LEU A 293 15.95 -6.56 7.08
N TRP A 294 16.78 -6.06 6.14
CA TRP A 294 17.32 -4.70 6.21
C TRP A 294 16.21 -3.64 6.18
N GLY A 295 15.30 -3.71 5.19
CA GLY A 295 14.18 -2.78 5.10
C GLY A 295 13.25 -2.86 6.31
N SER A 296 12.99 -4.08 6.82
CA SER A 296 12.20 -4.27 8.05
C SER A 296 12.85 -3.63 9.26
N HIS A 297 14.17 -3.81 9.43
CA HIS A 297 14.93 -3.23 10.52
C HIS A 297 14.98 -1.70 10.44
N ARG A 298 15.02 -1.13 9.23
CA ARG A 298 14.89 0.33 9.01
C ARG A 298 13.51 0.84 9.43
N VAL A 299 12.43 0.16 9.03
CA VAL A 299 11.05 0.49 9.42
C VAL A 299 10.88 0.45 10.94
N GLU A 300 11.41 -0.56 11.64
CA GLU A 300 11.22 -0.68 13.09
C GLU A 300 11.93 0.42 13.88
N ASN A 301 13.14 0.80 13.49
CA ASN A 301 13.99 1.72 14.27
C ASN A 301 13.88 3.19 13.85
N ARG A 302 13.38 3.50 12.64
CA ARG A 302 13.36 4.88 12.11
C ARG A 302 12.04 5.61 12.35
N LEU A 303 10.92 4.90 12.46
CA LEU A 303 9.58 5.50 12.42
C LEU A 303 9.07 6.01 13.78
N GLY A 304 9.81 5.79 14.87
CA GLY A 304 9.38 6.16 16.22
C GLY A 304 8.00 5.60 16.55
N LEU A 305 7.06 6.46 16.96
CA LEU A 305 5.66 6.10 17.21
C LEU A 305 5.01 5.33 16.05
N LEU A 306 5.39 5.61 14.79
CA LEU A 306 4.79 4.98 13.61
C LEU A 306 5.30 3.56 13.32
N SER A 307 6.29 3.04 14.07
CA SER A 307 6.62 1.61 14.05
C SER A 307 5.79 0.76 15.04
N GLU A 308 5.13 1.38 16.02
CA GLU A 308 4.29 0.70 17.02
C GLU A 308 3.21 -0.22 16.39
N PRO A 309 2.50 0.19 15.31
CA PRO A 309 1.54 -0.67 14.61
C PRO A 309 2.17 -1.87 13.89
N TYR A 310 3.48 -1.88 13.67
CA TYR A 310 4.23 -3.02 13.12
C TYR A 310 4.84 -3.94 14.18
N THR A 311 4.96 -3.49 15.44
CA THR A 311 5.54 -4.30 16.51
C THR A 311 4.47 -4.93 17.41
N GLN A 312 3.27 -4.34 17.50
CA GLN A 312 2.19 -4.79 18.36
C GLN A 312 1.10 -5.64 17.67
N GLY A 313 0.25 -6.27 18.49
CA GLY A 313 -0.96 -6.99 18.04
C GLY A 313 -0.71 -8.12 17.03
N THR A 314 -1.70 -8.38 16.20
CA THR A 314 -1.60 -9.32 15.08
C THR A 314 -0.54 -8.94 14.03
N PRO A 315 -0.39 -7.65 13.62
CA PRO A 315 0.68 -7.25 12.70
C PRO A 315 2.07 -7.63 13.21
N GLY A 316 2.38 -7.33 14.47
CA GLY A 316 3.66 -7.65 15.08
C GLY A 316 3.92 -9.14 15.22
N LYS A 317 2.89 -9.94 15.55
CA LYS A 317 3.00 -11.41 15.55
C LYS A 317 3.36 -11.94 14.16
N LEU A 318 2.69 -11.45 13.12
CA LEU A 318 2.96 -11.83 11.73
C LEU A 318 4.37 -11.41 11.29
N LEU A 319 4.80 -10.17 11.55
CA LEU A 319 6.12 -9.68 11.14
C LEU A 319 7.27 -10.40 11.87
N ARG A 320 7.12 -10.69 13.16
CA ARG A 320 8.09 -11.52 13.90
C ARG A 320 8.17 -12.93 13.34
N ALA A 321 7.03 -13.57 13.06
CA ALA A 321 6.99 -14.89 12.43
C ALA A 321 7.62 -14.88 11.04
N GLY A 322 7.33 -13.86 10.21
CA GLY A 322 7.91 -13.67 8.89
C GLY A 322 9.45 -13.60 8.94
N ARG A 323 10.00 -12.76 9.83
CA ARG A 323 11.47 -12.65 9.99
C ARG A 323 12.12 -13.94 10.47
N ALA A 324 11.49 -14.64 11.42
CA ALA A 324 11.97 -15.94 11.89
C ALA A 324 11.96 -17.00 10.76
N LEU A 325 10.89 -17.06 9.97
CA LEU A 325 10.76 -17.94 8.82
C LEU A 325 11.74 -17.58 7.68
N THR A 326 12.00 -16.30 7.43
CA THR A 326 13.01 -15.82 6.48
C THR A 326 14.41 -16.23 6.92
N ALA A 327 14.78 -16.01 8.18
CA ALA A 327 16.07 -16.41 8.73
C ALA A 327 16.26 -17.94 8.69
N ALA A 328 15.29 -18.70 9.20
CA ALA A 328 15.33 -20.17 9.19
C ALA A 328 15.33 -20.73 7.76
N GLY A 329 14.56 -20.13 6.84
CA GLY A 329 14.50 -20.50 5.43
C GLY A 329 15.83 -20.27 4.70
N VAL A 330 16.53 -19.16 4.96
CA VAL A 330 17.87 -18.94 4.37
C VAL A 330 18.92 -19.87 4.97
N VAL A 331 18.97 -20.00 6.29
CA VAL A 331 19.91 -20.91 6.97
C VAL A 331 19.70 -22.34 6.47
N GLY A 332 18.45 -22.81 6.43
CA GLY A 332 18.09 -24.11 5.89
C GLY A 332 18.38 -24.26 4.39
N ALA A 333 18.24 -23.21 3.58
CA ALA A 333 18.60 -23.26 2.15
C ALA A 333 20.12 -23.40 1.93
N LEU A 334 20.94 -22.78 2.79
CA LEU A 334 22.40 -22.84 2.77
C LEU A 334 22.94 -24.18 3.30
N LEU A 335 22.40 -24.69 4.41
CA LEU A 335 22.79 -25.98 5.00
C LEU A 335 22.20 -27.16 4.21
N GLY A 336 20.99 -27.01 3.69
CA GLY A 336 20.23 -28.01 2.92
C GLY A 336 20.79 -28.33 1.53
N ARG A 337 22.00 -27.89 1.17
CA ARG A 337 22.65 -28.19 -0.13
C ARG A 337 22.67 -29.68 -0.46
N ARG A 338 22.85 -30.53 0.57
CA ARG A 338 22.90 -32.00 0.45
C ARG A 338 21.56 -32.70 0.72
N SER A 339 20.51 -32.03 1.23
CA SER A 339 19.22 -32.65 1.56
C SER A 339 18.06 -32.06 0.75
N ARG A 340 17.25 -32.94 0.14
CA ARG A 340 16.11 -32.53 -0.69
C ARG A 340 14.96 -32.04 0.18
N VAL A 341 14.68 -32.77 1.27
CA VAL A 341 13.65 -32.42 2.26
C VAL A 341 13.99 -31.09 2.92
N LEU A 342 15.23 -30.90 3.40
CA LEU A 342 15.62 -29.63 4.02
C LEU A 342 15.55 -28.45 3.04
N SER A 343 15.97 -28.63 1.77
CA SER A 343 15.77 -27.61 0.73
C SER A 343 14.28 -27.28 0.53
N ALA A 344 13.40 -28.28 0.45
CA ALA A 344 11.97 -28.07 0.24
C ALA A 344 11.28 -27.38 1.45
N LEU A 345 11.58 -27.83 2.69
CA LEU A 345 11.09 -27.19 3.92
C LEU A 345 11.55 -25.73 4.01
N SER A 346 12.81 -25.46 3.66
CA SER A 346 13.37 -24.11 3.61
C SER A 346 12.65 -23.23 2.59
N GLY A 347 12.31 -23.80 1.42
CA GLY A 347 11.54 -23.09 0.41
C GLY A 347 10.09 -22.81 0.85
N GLY A 348 9.45 -23.75 1.53
CA GLY A 348 8.15 -23.55 2.16
C GLY A 348 8.19 -22.44 3.22
N ALA A 349 9.22 -22.42 4.07
CA ALA A 349 9.42 -21.37 5.06
C ALA A 349 9.57 -19.98 4.43
N LEU A 350 10.34 -19.83 3.34
CA LEU A 350 10.47 -18.55 2.63
C LEU A 350 9.17 -18.07 1.96
N ILE A 351 8.36 -18.99 1.43
CA ILE A 351 7.03 -18.66 0.88
C ILE A 351 6.10 -18.20 2.01
N ALA A 352 6.04 -18.95 3.12
CA ALA A 352 5.25 -18.60 4.30
C ALA A 352 5.70 -17.26 4.92
N ALA A 353 7.01 -17.01 4.96
CA ALA A 353 7.57 -15.74 5.42
C ALA A 353 7.02 -14.56 4.59
N SER A 354 7.02 -14.66 3.26
CA SER A 354 6.45 -13.62 2.42
C SER A 354 4.93 -13.47 2.57
N VAL A 355 4.18 -14.49 2.99
CA VAL A 355 2.76 -14.32 3.37
C VAL A 355 2.68 -13.49 4.65
N CYS A 356 3.40 -13.90 5.69
CA CYS A 356 3.45 -13.20 6.99
C CYS A 356 3.87 -11.73 6.84
N THR A 357 4.90 -11.43 6.04
CA THR A 357 5.38 -10.06 5.81
C THR A 357 4.33 -9.19 5.12
N ARG A 358 3.63 -9.71 4.10
CA ARG A 358 2.61 -8.94 3.35
C ARG A 358 1.36 -8.68 4.19
N PHE A 359 0.85 -9.70 4.89
CA PHE A 359 -0.29 -9.54 5.81
C PHE A 359 0.07 -8.68 7.02
N GLY A 360 1.29 -8.80 7.56
CA GLY A 360 1.77 -7.98 8.67
C GLY A 360 1.84 -6.50 8.31
N ILE A 361 2.44 -6.16 7.16
CA ILE A 361 2.48 -4.77 6.66
C ILE A 361 1.08 -4.24 6.38
N PHE A 362 0.20 -5.05 5.76
CA PHE A 362 -1.18 -4.66 5.49
C PHE A 362 -1.94 -4.34 6.79
N HIS A 363 -1.96 -5.25 7.76
CA HIS A 363 -2.70 -5.03 9.00
C HIS A 363 -2.07 -3.94 9.88
N GLY A 364 -0.75 -3.73 9.84
CA GLY A 364 -0.08 -2.65 10.58
C GLY A 364 -0.52 -1.26 10.10
N GLY A 365 -0.61 -1.05 8.78
CA GLY A 365 -1.16 0.20 8.24
C GLY A 365 -2.64 0.38 8.59
N VAL A 366 -3.46 -0.66 8.44
CA VAL A 366 -4.88 -0.62 8.83
C VAL A 366 -5.06 -0.31 10.32
N ALA A 367 -4.19 -0.80 11.20
CA ALA A 367 -4.18 -0.43 12.61
C ALA A 367 -3.84 1.06 12.80
N SER A 368 -2.78 1.55 12.14
CA SER A 368 -2.38 2.97 12.20
C SER A 368 -3.46 3.95 11.70
N ALA A 369 -4.33 3.51 10.78
CA ALA A 369 -5.44 4.33 10.29
C ALA A 369 -6.66 4.35 11.22
N ARG A 370 -6.79 3.39 12.16
CA ARG A 370 -7.92 3.27 13.08
C ARG A 370 -7.71 4.03 14.38
N ASP A 371 -6.47 4.15 14.85
CA ASP A 371 -6.15 4.92 16.03
C ASP A 371 -5.68 6.33 15.63
N PRO A 372 -6.41 7.40 16.00
CA PRO A 372 -6.05 8.77 15.65
C PRO A 372 -4.71 9.22 16.26
N ARG A 373 -4.18 8.58 17.30
CA ARG A 373 -2.87 8.87 17.89
C ARG A 373 -1.77 8.93 16.83
N TYR A 374 -1.74 7.94 15.93
CA TYR A 374 -0.78 7.85 14.83
C TYR A 374 -0.98 8.92 13.75
N THR A 375 -2.14 9.58 13.69
CA THR A 375 -2.39 10.71 12.78
C THR A 375 -2.09 12.05 13.45
N VAL A 376 -2.46 12.24 14.72
CA VAL A 376 -2.35 13.54 15.41
C VAL A 376 -0.94 13.80 15.91
N VAL A 377 -0.36 12.86 16.66
CA VAL A 377 0.89 13.11 17.40
C VAL A 377 2.05 13.43 16.46
N PRO A 378 2.32 12.68 15.37
CA PRO A 378 3.40 13.01 14.44
C PRO A 378 3.18 14.35 13.71
N GLN A 379 1.93 14.78 13.50
CA GLN A 379 1.66 16.08 12.87
C GLN A 379 1.91 17.24 13.84
N ARG A 380 1.54 17.08 15.12
CA ARG A 380 1.87 18.06 16.18
C ARG A 380 3.37 18.17 16.38
N GLU A 381 4.08 17.06 16.55
CA GLU A 381 5.56 17.08 16.68
C GLU A 381 6.26 17.76 15.49
N ARG A 382 5.71 17.66 14.27
CA ARG A 382 6.24 18.39 13.10
C ARG A 382 5.88 19.87 13.09
N ALA A 383 4.71 20.26 13.62
CA ALA A 383 4.32 21.66 13.77
C ALA A 383 5.12 22.35 14.88
N ASP A 384 5.27 21.71 16.04
CA ASP A 384 6.00 22.22 17.19
C ASP A 384 7.50 22.41 16.86
N ARG A 385 8.11 21.47 16.11
CA ARG A 385 9.47 21.64 15.56
C ARG A 385 9.59 22.85 14.63
N ARG A 386 8.63 23.06 13.72
CA ARG A 386 8.65 24.22 12.80
C ARG A 386 8.45 25.56 13.51
N ALA A 387 7.70 25.58 14.62
CA ALA A 387 7.59 26.77 15.45
C ALA A 387 8.92 27.07 16.15
N ALA A 388 9.55 26.06 16.76
CA ALA A 388 10.87 26.18 17.39
C ALA A 388 12.04 26.44 16.42
N GLU A 389 11.83 26.31 15.09
CA GLU A 389 12.77 26.72 14.04
C GLU A 389 12.53 28.16 13.54
N GLN A 390 11.46 28.83 14.00
CA GLN A 390 11.06 30.19 13.61
C GLN A 390 11.24 31.24 14.71
N ASP A 391 11.35 30.79 15.97
CA ASP A 391 11.73 31.57 17.16
C ASP A 391 13.25 31.62 17.37
#